data_AF-A0A4T0V796-F1
#
_entry.id   AF-A0A4T0V796-F1
#
_cell.length_a   1.000
_cell.length_b   1.000
_cell.length_c   1.000
_cell.angle_alpha   90.00
_cell.angle_beta   90.00
_cell.angle_gamma   90.00
#
_symmetry.space_group_name_H-M   'P 1'
#
loop_
_entity.id
_entity.type
_entity.pdbx_description
1 polymer ?
#
loop_
_entity_poly.entity_id
_entity_poly.type
_entity_poly.pdbx_seq_one_letter_code
_entity_poly.pdbx_strand_id
1 'polypeptide(L)' 'METWQIFTYLIGLVIAIYIIVDAWRSNASTGAKIGWTIGALFCNLLTLILWLVWGRKNAYEGS' A
#
# COMPACT_ATOMS: atom_id res chain seq x y z
N MET A 1 -7.53 15.24 9.70
CA MET A 1 -7.05 13.87 9.46
C MET A 1 -7.56 13.02 10.61
N GLU A 2 -8.47 12.11 10.34
CA GLU A 2 -8.96 11.21 11.38
C GLU A 2 -7.85 10.24 11.77
N THR A 3 -7.56 10.11 13.06
CA THR A 3 -6.48 9.28 13.62
C THR A 3 -6.51 7.84 13.10
N TRP A 4 -7.71 7.34 12.78
CA TRP A 4 -7.96 6.04 12.15
C TRP A 4 -7.30 5.83 10.79
N GLN A 5 -7.15 6.89 9.99
CA GLN A 5 -6.49 6.81 8.68
C GLN A 5 -4.98 6.56 8.81
N ILE A 6 -4.36 7.12 9.84
CA ILE A 6 -2.92 6.91 10.09
C ILE A 6 -2.67 5.43 10.38
N PHE A 7 -3.54 4.77 11.14
CA PHE A 7 -3.43 3.33 11.42
C PHE A 7 -3.58 2.49 10.15
N THR A 8 -4.51 2.81 9.26
CA THR A 8 -4.68 2.07 7.99
C THR A 8 -3.46 2.23 7.07
N TYR A 9 -2.88 3.43 7.00
CA TYR A 9 -1.64 3.66 6.25
C TYR A 9 -0.46 2.88 6.82
N LEU A 10 -0.30 2.87 8.15
CA LEU A 10 0.76 2.10 8.81
C LEU A 10 0.59 0.59 8.57
N ILE A 11 -0.64 0.07 8.66
CA ILE A 11 -0.92 -1.34 8.39
C ILE A 11 -0.60 -1.68 6.93
N GLY A 12 -1.01 -0.83 5.98
CA GLY A 12 -0.69 -1.01 4.56
C GLY A 12 0.81 -1.03 4.28
N LEU A 13 1.56 -0.13 4.94
CA LEU A 13 3.03 -0.10 4.87
C LEU A 13 3.65 -1.40 5.39
N VAL A 14 3.21 -1.88 6.55
CA VAL A 14 3.71 -3.12 7.16
C VAL A 14 3.44 -4.33 6.27
N ILE A 15 2.24 -4.43 5.69
CA ILE A 15 1.88 -5.52 4.76
C ILE A 15 2.76 -5.47 3.51
N ALA A 16 3.00 -4.28 2.94
CA ALA A 16 3.85 -4.14 1.76
C ALA A 16 5.29 -4.59 2.05
N ILE A 17 5.85 -4.17 3.18
CA ILE A 17 7.19 -4.61 3.61
C ILE A 17 7.22 -6.12 3.84
N TYR A 18 6.19 -6.68 4.48
CA TYR A 18 6.08 -8.11 4.71
C TYR A 18 6.09 -8.90 3.40
N ILE A 19 5.27 -8.50 2.42
CA ILE A 19 5.20 -9.18 1.11
C ILE A 19 6.55 -9.12 0.38
N ILE A 20 7.25 -7.99 0.43
CA ILE A 20 8.58 -7.88 -0.16
C ILE A 20 9.55 -8.81 0.58
N VAL A 21 9.63 -8.73 1.90
CA VAL A 21 10.54 -9.58 2.68
C VAL A 21 10.25 -11.07 2.46
N ASP A 22 8.98 -11.47 2.44
CA ASP A 22 8.55 -12.85 2.20
C ASP A 22 8.90 -13.31 0.79
N ALA A 23 8.66 -12.49 -0.24
CA ALA A 23 9.08 -12.79 -1.61
C ALA A 23 10.60 -12.97 -1.74
N TRP A 24 11.38 -12.15 -1.03
CA TRP A 24 12.84 -12.23 -1.08
C TRP A 24 13.43 -13.36 -0.24
N ARG A 25 12.77 -13.74 0.86
CA ARG A 25 13.10 -14.94 1.67
C ARG A 25 12.66 -16.23 1.01
N SER A 26 11.63 -16.18 0.17
CA SER A 26 11.17 -17.32 -0.59
C SER A 26 12.26 -17.84 -1.52
N ASN A 27 12.31 -19.15 -1.71
CA ASN A 27 13.16 -19.81 -2.71
C ASN A 27 12.59 -19.67 -4.14
N ALA A 28 11.77 -18.64 -4.37
CA ALA A 28 11.12 -18.34 -5.63
C ALA A 28 12.13 -17.82 -6.65
N SER A 29 11.83 -18.03 -7.94
CA SER A 29 12.67 -17.54 -9.04
C SER A 29 12.81 -16.01 -9.00
N THR A 30 13.92 -15.49 -9.52
CA THR A 30 14.20 -14.04 -9.56
C THR A 30 13.05 -13.25 -10.17
N GLY A 31 12.41 -13.79 -11.22
CA GLY A 31 11.24 -13.17 -11.86
C GLY A 31 10.03 -13.04 -10.92
N ALA A 32 9.78 -14.02 -10.06
CA ALA A 32 8.71 -13.95 -9.08
C ALA A 32 9.00 -12.91 -7.98
N LYS A 33 10.25 -12.79 -7.52
CA LYS A 33 10.66 -11.76 -6.54
C LYS A 33 10.43 -10.35 -7.08
N ILE A 34 10.79 -10.14 -8.34
CA ILE A 34 10.57 -8.88 -9.05
C ILE A 34 9.06 -8.63 -9.22
N GLY A 35 8.28 -9.65 -9.62
CA GLY A 35 6.84 -9.56 -9.76
C GLY A 35 6.13 -9.14 -8.47
N TRP A 36 6.48 -9.76 -7.33
CA TRP A 36 5.94 -9.40 -6.02
C TRP A 36 6.36 -7.99 -5.58
N THR A 37 7.59 -7.58 -5.87
CA THR A 37 8.06 -6.23 -5.56
C THR A 37 7.28 -5.18 -6.35
N ILE A 38 7.09 -5.39 -7.65
CA ILE A 38 6.30 -4.50 -8.51
C ILE A 38 4.83 -4.49 -8.07
N GLY A 39 4.25 -5.65 -7.74
CA GLY A 39 2.88 -5.75 -7.23
C GLY A 39 2.67 -4.99 -5.92
N ALA A 40 3.61 -5.08 -4.98
CA ALA A 40 3.56 -4.36 -3.72
C ALA A 40 3.63 -2.83 -3.91
N LEU A 41 4.48 -2.36 -4.84
CA LEU A 41 4.56 -0.95 -5.21
C LEU A 41 3.26 -0.46 -5.87
N PHE A 42 2.68 -1.25 -6.77
CA PHE A 42 1.44 -0.91 -7.44
C PHE A 42 0.26 -0.85 -6.45
N CYS A 43 0.23 -1.74 -5.46
CA CYS A 43 -0.78 -1.73 -4.40
C CYS A 43 -0.66 -0.47 -3.50
N ASN A 44 0.55 -0.04 -3.19
CA ASN A 44 0.79 1.24 -2.50
C ASN A 44 0.29 2.43 -3.34
N LEU A 45 0.60 2.43 -4.64
CA LEU A 45 0.17 3.49 -5.56
C LEU A 45 -1.36 3.52 -5.70
N LEU A 46 -2.03 2.37 -5.78
CA LEU A 46 -3.49 2.28 -5.79
C LEU A 46 -4.09 2.82 -4.50
N THR A 47 -3.49 2.52 -3.34
CA THR A 47 -3.95 3.05 -2.04
C THR A 47 -3.89 4.57 -2.01
N LEU A 48 -2.81 5.16 -2.54
CA LEU A 48 -2.67 6.61 -2.69
C LEU A 48 -3.71 7.21 -3.64
N ILE A 49 -3.95 6.57 -4.79
CA ILE A 49 -4.94 7.02 -5.78
C ILE A 49 -6.36 6.95 -5.20
N LEU A 50 -6.72 5.86 -4.52
CA LEU A 50 -8.02 5.72 -3.87
C LEU A 50 -8.22 6.78 -2.79
N TRP A 51 -7.16 7.13 -2.03
CA TRP A 51 -7.22 8.23 -1.09
C TRP A 51 -7.40 9.59 -1.78
N LEU A 52 -6.74 9.84 -2.90
CA LEU A 52 -6.92 11.09 -3.66
C LEU A 52 -8.33 11.23 -4.24
N VAL A 53 -8.97 10.12 -4.64
CA VAL A 53 -10.32 10.15 -5.23
C VAL A 53 -11.40 10.22 -4.15
N TRP A 54 -11.34 9.36 -3.13
CA TRP A 54 -12.37 9.28 -2.08
C TRP A 54 -12.07 10.16 -0.87
N GLY A 55 -10.82 10.25 -0.42
CA GLY A 55 -10.42 11.09 0.71
C GLY A 55 -10.59 12.58 0.41
N ARG A 56 -10.42 13.00 -0.85
CA ARG A 56 -10.61 14.39 -1.25
C ARG A 56 -12.06 14.86 -1.22
N LYS A 57 -13.05 13.99 -1.51
CA LYS A 57 -14.47 14.35 -1.38
C LYS A 57 -14.83 14.71 0.07
N ASN A 58 -14.35 13.93 1.02
CA ASN A 58 -14.62 14.15 2.44
C ASN A 58 -13.87 15.36 3.03
N ALA A 59 -12.81 15.83 2.37
CA ALA A 59 -12.04 16.98 2.83
C ALA A 59 -12.67 18.34 2.48
N TYR A 60 -13.56 18.39 1.49
CA TYR A 60 -14.22 19.64 1.04
C TYR A 60 -15.70 19.73 1.41
N GLU A 61 -16.37 18.62 1.77
CA GLU A 61 -17.77 18.64 2.25
C GLU A 61 -17.86 18.98 3.76
N GLY A 62 -16.72 19.20 4.43
CA GLY A 62 -16.63 19.60 5.83
C GLY A 62 -16.09 21.02 6.09
N SER A 63 -16.11 21.92 5.08
CA SER A 63 -15.74 23.34 5.24
C SER A 63 -16.95 24.26 5.09
#